data_AF-A0AAN8SWY9-F1
#
_entry.id   AF-A0AAN8SWY9-F1
#
_cell.length_a   1.000
_cell.length_b   1.000
_cell.length_c   1.000
_cell.angle_alpha   90.00
_cell.angle_beta   90.00
_cell.angle_gamma   90.00
#
_symmetry.space_group_name_H-M   'P 1'
#
loop_
_entity.id
_entity.type
_entity.pdbx_description
1 polymer ?
#
loop_
_entity_poly.entity_id
_entity_poly.type
_entity_poly.pdbx_seq_one_letter_code
_entity_poly.pdbx_strand_id
1 'polypeptide(L)'
;MIEDGFIIEKGYDPDLISFIDLVNEYTNKLGFIGMQELIVLAPTRKYFEIIGDEGVWTLTSFISTEYESIHLLTTEDCELSVDVIDIAMHDGSFLLSPIVNKGTDCSESER
;
A
#
# COMPACT_ATOMS: atom_id res chain seq x y z
N MET A 1 12.43 -10.03 2.14
CA MET A 1 12.49 -8.82 2.97
C MET A 1 11.67 -7.78 2.26
N ILE A 2 10.56 -7.38 2.87
CA ILE A 2 9.73 -6.31 2.31
C ILE A 2 10.50 -5.00 2.51
N GLU A 3 10.84 -4.31 1.42
CA GLU A 3 11.50 -3.01 1.49
C GLU A 3 10.47 -1.87 1.51
N ASP A 4 10.70 -0.88 2.37
CA ASP A 4 9.91 0.36 2.40
C ASP A 4 10.18 1.15 1.11
N GLY A 5 9.12 1.35 0.33
CA GLY A 5 9.20 1.98 -0.98
C GLY A 5 8.54 3.35 -1.05
N PHE A 6 7.87 3.62 -2.17
CA PHE A 6 7.28 4.90 -2.53
C PHE A 6 6.04 5.25 -1.67
N ILE A 7 5.84 6.54 -1.39
CA ILE A 7 4.66 7.04 -0.66
C ILE A 7 3.80 7.85 -1.63
N ILE A 8 2.52 7.51 -1.75
CA ILE A 8 1.53 8.32 -2.48
C ILE A 8 0.73 9.12 -1.46
N GLU A 9 0.69 10.44 -1.63
CA GLU A 9 -0.01 11.37 -0.73
C GLU A 9 -1.39 11.80 -1.25
N LYS A 10 -2.25 12.26 -0.34
CA LYS A 10 -3.55 12.82 -0.68
C LYS A 10 -3.44 14.03 -1.62
N GLY A 11 -4.23 14.00 -2.69
CA GLY A 11 -4.21 15.02 -3.74
C GLY A 11 -3.23 14.71 -4.88
N TYR A 12 -2.56 13.56 -4.83
CA TYR A 12 -1.83 13.03 -5.98
C TYR A 12 -2.79 12.79 -7.15
N ASP A 13 -2.39 13.21 -8.34
CA ASP A 13 -3.19 13.06 -9.55
C ASP A 13 -3.09 11.62 -10.08
N PRO A 14 -4.18 10.83 -10.07
CA PRO A 14 -4.16 9.45 -10.52
C PRO A 14 -3.79 9.32 -12.00
N ASP A 15 -4.03 10.34 -12.82
CA ASP A 15 -3.71 10.32 -14.26
C ASP A 15 -2.20 10.48 -14.50
N LEU A 16 -1.41 10.83 -13.48
CA LEU A 16 0.05 11.01 -13.57
C LEU A 16 0.84 9.76 -13.20
N ILE A 17 0.19 8.64 -12.86
CA ILE A 17 0.89 7.42 -12.48
C ILE A 17 0.26 6.19 -13.09
N SER A 18 1.04 5.49 -13.91
CA SER A 18 0.70 4.16 -14.40
C SER A 18 1.42 3.08 -13.59
N PHE A 19 0.97 1.84 -13.72
CA PHE A 19 1.64 0.69 -13.14
C PHE A 19 3.08 0.56 -13.62
N ILE A 20 3.34 0.84 -14.91
CA ILE A 20 4.70 0.80 -15.45
C ILE A 20 5.57 1.93 -14.90
N ASP A 21 5.01 3.10 -14.62
CA ASP A 21 5.76 4.20 -13.97
C ASP A 21 6.18 3.80 -12.56
N LEU A 22 5.29 3.15 -11.80
CA LEU A 22 5.62 2.60 -10.48
C LEU A 22 6.74 1.57 -10.58
N VAL A 23 6.61 0.56 -11.44
CA VAL A 23 7.65 -0.47 -11.63
C VAL A 23 9.00 0.17 -12.03
N ASN A 24 8.97 1.17 -12.93
CA ASN A 24 10.16 1.90 -13.35
C ASN A 24 10.79 2.71 -12.21
N GLU A 25 9.99 3.29 -11.32
CA GLU A 25 10.48 4.03 -10.16
C GLU A 25 11.29 3.10 -9.24
N TYR A 26 10.77 1.92 -8.92
CA TYR A 26 11.49 0.93 -8.11
C TYR A 26 12.75 0.42 -8.80
N THR A 27 12.64 -0.05 -10.04
CA THR A 27 13.79 -0.62 -10.77
C THR A 27 14.90 0.41 -11.01
N ASN A 28 14.57 1.65 -11.39
CA ASN A 28 15.58 2.65 -11.74
C ASN A 28 16.11 3.44 -10.53
N LYS A 29 15.27 3.78 -9.53
CA LYS A 29 15.72 4.60 -8.39
C LYS A 29 16.28 3.76 -7.26
N LEU A 30 15.76 2.56 -7.04
CA LEU A 30 16.15 1.70 -5.93
C LEU A 30 17.07 0.55 -6.35
N GLY A 31 17.28 0.36 -7.66
CA GLY A 31 18.30 -0.55 -8.19
C GLY A 31 17.88 -2.02 -8.21
N PHE A 32 16.59 -2.30 -8.05
CA PHE A 32 16.03 -3.65 -8.16
C PHE A 32 16.27 -4.22 -9.56
N ILE A 33 16.78 -5.46 -9.63
CA ILE A 33 17.03 -6.19 -10.90
C ILE A 33 15.72 -6.53 -11.60
N GLY A 34 14.65 -6.67 -10.82
CA GLY A 34 13.27 -6.88 -11.23
C GLY A 34 12.35 -6.85 -10.01
N MET A 35 11.08 -6.56 -10.26
CA MET A 35 10.06 -6.40 -9.23
C MET A 35 9.07 -7.56 -9.35
N GLN A 36 8.93 -8.34 -8.28
CA GLN A 36 8.02 -9.48 -8.30
C GLN A 36 6.59 -9.04 -8.02
N GLU A 37 6.39 -8.30 -6.93
CA GLU A 37 5.08 -7.87 -6.44
C GLU A 37 5.14 -6.46 -5.86
N LEU A 38 4.14 -5.64 -6.21
CA LEU A 38 3.95 -4.32 -5.61
C LEU A 38 2.82 -4.44 -4.59
N ILE A 39 3.17 -4.20 -3.32
CA ILE A 39 2.31 -4.48 -2.17
C ILE A 39 1.90 -3.17 -1.49
N VAL A 40 0.63 -3.05 -1.12
CA VAL A 40 0.10 -1.91 -0.37
C VAL A 40 -0.12 -2.31 1.07
N LEU A 41 0.41 -1.53 2.03
CA LEU A 41 -0.01 -1.61 3.43
C LEU A 41 -1.17 -0.65 3.69
N ALA A 42 -2.39 -1.19 3.75
CA ALA A 42 -3.55 -0.40 4.13
C ALA A 42 -3.55 -0.10 5.64
N PRO A 43 -4.22 0.96 6.12
CA PRO A 43 -4.32 1.26 7.56
C PRO A 43 -4.96 0.15 8.39
N THR A 44 -5.72 -0.74 7.76
CA THR A 44 -6.24 -1.97 8.36
C THR A 44 -5.16 -3.02 8.65
N ARG A 45 -3.89 -2.73 8.33
CA ARG A 45 -2.72 -3.61 8.41
C ARG A 45 -2.79 -4.85 7.52
N LYS A 46 -3.60 -4.77 6.47
CA LYS A 46 -3.69 -5.80 5.44
C LYS A 46 -2.80 -5.42 4.26
N TYR A 47 -2.27 -6.43 3.59
CA TYR A 47 -1.43 -6.32 2.41
C TYR A 47 -2.22 -6.72 1.16
N PHE A 48 -2.04 -5.98 0.07
CA PHE A 48 -2.69 -6.22 -1.22
C PHE A 48 -1.69 -6.08 -2.34
N GLU A 49 -1.84 -6.90 -3.36
CA GLU A 49 -1.08 -6.76 -4.60
C GLU A 49 -1.70 -5.69 -5.49
N ILE A 50 -0.87 -4.90 -6.16
CA ILE A 50 -1.28 -4.04 -7.26
C ILE A 50 -0.98 -4.78 -8.56
N ILE A 51 -2.02 -5.09 -9.32
CA ILE A 51 -1.88 -5.71 -10.64
C ILE A 51 -2.37 -4.73 -11.71
N GLY A 52 -1.44 -4.24 -12.53
CA GLY A 52 -1.75 -3.35 -13.65
C GLY A 52 -2.38 -2.01 -13.25
N ASP A 53 -2.83 -1.25 -14.25
CA ASP A 53 -3.35 0.11 -14.04
C ASP A 53 -4.68 0.12 -13.27
N GLU A 54 -5.48 -0.95 -13.34
CA GLU A 54 -6.73 -1.08 -12.57
C GLU A 54 -6.45 -1.11 -11.07
N GLY A 55 -5.39 -1.80 -10.63
CA GLY A 55 -4.94 -1.78 -9.24
C GLY A 55 -4.49 -0.38 -8.80
N VAL A 56 -3.77 0.35 -9.67
CA VAL A 56 -3.33 1.72 -9.40
C VAL A 56 -4.51 2.69 -9.28
N TRP A 57 -5.51 2.55 -10.14
CA TRP A 57 -6.75 3.33 -10.08
C TRP A 57 -7.53 3.04 -8.80
N THR A 58 -7.64 1.77 -8.42
CA THR A 58 -8.29 1.37 -7.18
C THR A 58 -7.57 1.99 -5.98
N LEU A 59 -6.24 1.95 -5.97
CA LEU A 59 -5.41 2.55 -4.92
C LEU A 59 -5.64 4.06 -4.77
N THR A 60 -5.54 4.79 -5.88
CA THR A 60 -5.65 6.25 -5.88
C THR A 60 -7.06 6.73 -5.52
N SER A 61 -8.09 5.92 -5.80
CA SER A 61 -9.45 6.17 -5.32
C SER A 61 -9.51 6.22 -3.78
N PHE A 62 -8.78 5.34 -3.08
CA PHE A 62 -8.75 5.32 -1.61
C PHE A 62 -8.00 6.51 -1.01
N ILE A 63 -6.89 6.93 -1.62
CA ILE A 63 -6.12 8.11 -1.16
C ILE A 63 -6.96 9.39 -1.27
N SER A 64 -7.79 9.48 -2.30
CA SER A 64 -8.63 10.64 -2.52
C SER A 64 -9.73 10.78 -1.45
N THR A 65 -10.23 9.67 -0.93
CA THR A 65 -11.41 9.64 -0.04
C THR A 65 -11.08 9.34 1.43
N GLU A 66 -10.08 8.52 1.71
CA GLU A 66 -9.93 7.80 2.99
C GLU A 66 -8.61 8.05 3.71
N TYR A 67 -7.51 8.18 2.95
CA TYR A 67 -6.15 8.11 3.50
C TYR A 67 -5.35 9.37 3.18
N GLU A 68 -4.52 9.82 4.14
CA GLU A 68 -3.59 10.93 3.91
C GLU A 68 -2.37 10.50 3.09
N SER A 69 -1.95 9.24 3.25
CA SER A 69 -0.89 8.63 2.48
C SER A 69 -1.05 7.11 2.41
N ILE A 70 -0.44 6.50 1.38
CA ILE A 70 -0.27 5.05 1.28
C ILE A 70 1.20 4.71 1.04
N HIS A 71 1.66 3.70 1.76
CA HIS A 71 3.00 3.13 1.61
C HIS A 71 2.95 1.97 0.61
N LEU A 72 3.75 2.11 -0.44
CA LEU A 72 4.01 1.06 -1.40
C LEU A 72 5.26 0.32 -1.01
N LEU A 73 5.16 -1.00 -1.01
CA LEU A 73 6.18 -1.94 -0.62
C LEU A 73 6.45 -2.85 -1.82
N THR A 74 7.67 -3.37 -1.92
CA THR A 74 8.01 -4.29 -3.01
C THR A 74 8.77 -5.50 -2.50
N THR A 75 8.70 -6.58 -3.26
CA THR A 75 9.58 -7.75 -3.15
C THR A 75 10.48 -7.84 -4.39
N GLU A 76 11.73 -8.29 -4.20
CA GLU A 76 12.64 -8.54 -5.33
C GLU A 76 12.26 -9.83 -6.04
N ASP A 77 12.53 -9.92 -7.35
CA ASP A 77 12.35 -11.14 -8.18
C ASP A 77 13.00 -12.42 -7.63
N CYS A 78 13.96 -12.29 -6.72
CA CYS A 78 14.65 -13.44 -6.12
C CYS A 78 14.01 -13.93 -4.81
N GLU A 79 12.96 -13.26 -4.33
CA GLU A 79 12.28 -13.62 -3.10
C GLU A 79 11.06 -14.53 -3.33
N LEU A 80 10.45 -14.99 -2.25
CA LEU A 80 9.19 -15.73 -2.32
C LEU A 80 8.04 -14.71 -2.39
N SER A 81 7.11 -14.95 -3.32
CA SER A 81 5.86 -14.22 -3.40
C SER A 81 5.11 -14.26 -2.08
N VAL A 82 4.47 -13.15 -1.73
CA VAL A 82 3.58 -13.05 -0.57
C VAL A 82 2.19 -13.49 -1.04
N ASP A 83 1.54 -14.37 -0.27
CA ASP A 83 0.14 -14.75 -0.55
C ASP A 83 -0.80 -13.59 -0.20
N VAL A 84 -0.99 -12.68 -1.15
CA VAL A 84 -1.85 -11.49 -1.05
C VAL A 84 -2.90 -11.48 -2.16
N ILE A 85 -3.98 -10.75 -1.93
CA ILE A 85 -5.10 -10.62 -2.87
C ILE A 85 -4.90 -9.33 -3.68
N ASP A 86 -5.24 -9.36 -4.96
CA ASP A 86 -5.29 -8.19 -5.83
C ASP A 86 -6.26 -7.13 -5.25
N ILE A 87 -5.76 -5.91 -5.13
CA ILE A 87 -6.53 -4.76 -4.65
C ILE A 87 -7.77 -4.48 -5.52
N ALA A 88 -7.72 -4.76 -6.83
CA ALA A 88 -8.85 -4.56 -7.74
C ALA A 88 -10.01 -5.53 -7.46
N MET A 89 -9.72 -6.70 -6.88
CA MET A 89 -10.74 -7.68 -6.49
C MET A 89 -11.46 -7.31 -5.19
N HIS A 90 -11.05 -6.24 -4.52
CA HIS A 90 -11.62 -5.86 -3.24
C HIS A 90 -12.95 -5.11 -3.41
N ASP A 91 -14.00 -5.60 -2.74
CA ASP A 91 -15.38 -5.10 -2.77
C ASP A 91 -15.61 -3.79 -1.99
N GLY A 92 -14.55 -3.04 -1.68
CA GLY A 92 -14.64 -1.85 -0.82
C GLY A 92 -14.91 -2.14 0.66
N SER A 93 -14.89 -3.38 1.16
CA SER A 93 -15.04 -3.67 2.62
C SER A 93 -13.85 -3.24 3.51
N PHE A 94 -12.82 -2.59 2.93
CA PHE A 94 -11.72 -1.95 3.65
C PHE A 94 -12.19 -0.98 4.73
N LEU A 95 -13.35 -0.36 4.51
CA LEU A 95 -13.96 0.73 5.27
C LEU A 95 -14.35 0.38 6.71
N LEU A 96 -14.43 -0.90 7.07
CA LEU A 96 -15.16 -1.34 8.27
C LEU A 96 -14.31 -2.01 9.35
N SER A 97 -12.99 -1.90 9.29
CA SER A 97 -12.21 -2.13 10.51
C SER A 97 -12.13 -0.80 11.25
N PRO A 98 -12.94 -0.56 12.30
CA PRO A 98 -12.71 0.63 13.11
C PRO A 98 -11.26 0.55 13.58
N ILE A 99 -10.53 1.63 13.42
CA ILE A 99 -9.33 1.87 14.22
C ILE A 99 -9.85 1.77 15.65
N VAL A 100 -9.72 0.59 16.26
CA VAL A 100 -9.86 0.43 17.70
C VAL A 100 -8.66 1.20 18.22
N ASN A 101 -8.88 2.51 18.38
CA ASN A 101 -8.10 3.33 19.26
C ASN A 101 -8.45 2.77 20.63
N LYS A 102 -7.83 1.63 20.98
CA LYS A 102 -7.68 1.21 22.35
C LYS A 102 -6.76 2.27 22.92
N GLY A 103 -7.36 3.41 23.25
CA GLY A 103 -6.86 4.30 24.27
C GLY A 103 -6.69 3.39 25.47
N THR A 104 -5.51 2.82 25.55
CA THR A 104 -4.99 2.24 26.76
C THR A 104 -4.78 3.47 27.63
N ASP A 105 -5.87 3.88 28.29
CA ASP A 105 -5.80 4.66 29.51
C ASP A 105 -5.14 3.74 30.54
N CYS A 106 -3.83 3.51 30.35
CA CYS A 106 -2.93 3.13 31.40
C CYS A 106 -2.69 4.42 32.18
N SER A 107 -3.65 4.79 33.02
CA SER A 107 -3.37 5.60 34.19
C SER A 107 -2.55 4.70 35.14
N GLU A 108 -1.24 4.64 34.88
CA GLU A 108 -0.29 4.29 35.92
C GLU A 108 -0.02 5.53 36.79
N SER A 109 -0.09 5.27 38.11
CA SER A 109 0.38 6.09 39.22
C SER A 109 -0.56 7.24 39.68
N GLU A 110 -0.88 7.46 40.96
CA GLU A 110 -0.29 7.04 42.25
C GLU A 110 -1.36 7.10 43.37
N ARG A 111 -1.46 6.07 44.23
CA ARG A 111 -1.45 6.16 45.71
C ARG A 111 -1.76 4.83 46.40
#